data_AF-A0A925ZMV4-F1
#
_entry.id   AF-A0A925ZMV4-F1
#
_cell.length_a   1.000
_cell.length_b   1.000
_cell.length_c   1.000
_cell.angle_alpha   90.00
_cell.angle_beta   90.00
_cell.angle_gamma   90.00
#
_symmetry.space_group_name_H-M   'P 1'
#
loop_
_entity.id
_entity.type
_entity.pdbx_description
1 polymer ?
#
loop_
_entity_poly.entity_id
_entity_poly.type
_entity_poly.pdbx_seq_one_letter_code
_entity_poly.pdbx_strand_id
1 'polypeptide(L)'
;VLAFAGLTEVGMPADYDASVLYTIHVDNDADAQADFEVLVRFGQSSAGEWGVQVEGLPGIAEPIVGPVETVIDAGLGLRVFAGLRDDPFFFDFDGFRHSLDDGALHFDSDRDSFAATNVAAVVVEMSRDAVTGDAGRLAIWATTGRK
;
A
#
# COMPACT_ATOMS: atom_id res chain seq x y z
N VAL A 1 1.56 0.09 4.44
CA VAL A 1 0.48 -0.52 3.64
C VAL A 1 -0.04 0.56 2.70
N LEU A 2 -0.17 0.27 1.42
CA LEU A 2 -0.73 1.17 0.40
C LEU A 2 -1.92 0.45 -0.26
N ALA A 3 -3.13 0.98 -0.10
CA ALA A 3 -4.32 0.48 -0.82
C ALA A 3 -4.41 1.09 -2.23
N PHE A 4 -4.86 0.32 -3.21
CA PHE A 4 -4.99 0.74 -4.60
C PHE A 4 -6.22 0.11 -5.27
N ALA A 5 -6.50 0.49 -6.53
CA ALA A 5 -7.62 -0.01 -7.35
C ALA A 5 -9.04 0.20 -6.80
N GLY A 6 -9.20 0.86 -5.64
CA GLY A 6 -10.51 1.11 -5.04
C GLY A 6 -11.12 -0.15 -4.41
N LEU A 7 -12.37 -0.02 -3.96
CA LEU A 7 -13.12 -1.13 -3.35
C LEU A 7 -13.77 -1.97 -4.44
N THR A 8 -13.64 -3.29 -4.31
CA THR A 8 -14.32 -4.24 -5.21
C THR A 8 -15.25 -5.15 -4.44
N GLU A 9 -16.27 -5.68 -5.13
CA GLU A 9 -17.19 -6.67 -4.56
C GLU A 9 -16.44 -7.95 -4.15
N VAL A 10 -16.93 -8.63 -3.10
CA VAL A 10 -16.36 -9.92 -2.67
C VAL A 10 -16.27 -10.90 -3.84
N GLY A 11 -15.12 -11.55 -3.96
CA GLY A 11 -14.87 -12.58 -4.96
C GLY A 11 -14.39 -12.05 -6.30
N MET A 12 -14.34 -10.73 -6.50
CA MET A 12 -13.66 -10.13 -7.65
C MET A 12 -12.15 -10.17 -7.44
N PRO A 13 -11.35 -10.48 -8.49
CA PRO A 13 -9.90 -10.43 -8.41
C PRO A 13 -9.42 -8.97 -8.26
N ALA A 14 -8.23 -8.79 -7.66
CA ALA A 14 -7.56 -7.49 -7.67
C ALA A 14 -7.21 -7.06 -9.10
N ASP A 15 -7.30 -5.76 -9.37
CA ASP A 15 -6.88 -5.14 -10.62
C ASP A 15 -5.46 -4.58 -10.52
N TYR A 16 -4.56 -5.13 -11.33
CA TYR A 16 -3.13 -4.80 -11.31
C TYR A 16 -2.74 -4.06 -12.60
N ASP A 17 -2.83 -2.73 -12.57
CA ASP A 17 -2.53 -1.89 -13.73
C ASP A 17 -1.01 -1.77 -13.96
N ALA A 18 -0.51 -2.41 -15.03
CA ALA A 18 0.90 -2.38 -15.42
C ALA A 18 1.38 -1.01 -15.93
N SER A 19 0.47 -0.06 -16.18
CA SER A 19 0.81 1.31 -16.58
C SER A 19 1.04 2.26 -15.41
N VAL A 20 0.74 1.82 -14.18
CA VAL A 20 0.85 2.63 -12.97
C VAL A 20 2.13 2.29 -12.20
N LEU A 21 2.85 3.35 -11.82
CA LEU A 21 3.95 3.30 -10.87
C LEU A 21 3.45 3.87 -9.54
N TYR A 22 3.57 3.09 -8.48
CA TYR A 22 3.32 3.54 -7.12
C TYR A 22 4.67 3.84 -6.46
N THR A 23 4.81 5.02 -5.86
CA THR A 23 6.02 5.38 -5.13
C THR A 23 5.66 5.64 -3.67
N ILE A 24 6.31 4.94 -2.75
CA ILE A 24 6.28 5.25 -1.32
C ILE A 24 7.54 6.05 -1.02
N HIS A 25 7.35 7.26 -0.52
CA HIS A 25 8.40 8.19 -0.16
C HIS A 25 8.65 8.13 1.33
N VAL A 26 9.92 8.17 1.72
CA VAL A 26 10.35 8.20 3.12
C VAL A 26 11.32 9.36 3.30
N ASP A 27 10.96 10.30 4.16
CA ASP A 27 11.81 11.38 4.67
C ASP A 27 12.15 11.04 6.12
N ASN A 28 13.45 10.96 6.41
CA ASN A 28 13.99 10.63 7.72
C ASN A 28 14.91 11.70 8.32
N ASP A 29 15.08 12.84 7.65
CA ASP A 29 15.89 13.98 8.10
C ASP A 29 15.07 15.28 8.33
N ALA A 30 13.78 15.25 8.00
CA ALA A 30 12.78 16.30 8.16
C ALA A 30 13.00 17.54 7.27
N ASP A 31 13.61 17.39 6.10
CA ASP A 31 13.77 18.45 5.11
C ASP A 31 12.58 18.56 4.11
N ALA A 32 11.58 17.69 4.24
CA ALA A 32 10.42 17.57 3.35
C ALA A 32 10.75 17.13 1.91
N GLN A 33 11.89 16.47 1.74
CA GLN A 33 12.30 15.77 0.52
C GLN A 33 12.46 14.28 0.85
N ALA A 34 12.24 13.41 -0.13
CA ALA A 34 12.36 11.98 0.09
C ALA A 34 13.83 11.56 0.14
N ASP A 35 14.24 10.89 1.21
CA ASP A 35 15.55 10.22 1.33
C ASP A 35 15.53 8.84 0.67
N PHE A 36 14.39 8.17 0.74
CA PHE A 36 14.15 6.90 0.06
C PHE A 36 12.87 6.94 -0.76
N GLU A 37 12.95 6.37 -1.95
CA GLU A 37 11.81 6.13 -2.83
C GLU A 37 11.68 4.62 -3.06
N VAL A 38 10.60 4.04 -2.55
CA VAL A 38 10.24 2.64 -2.81
C VAL A 38 9.27 2.60 -3.98
N LEU A 39 9.71 2.01 -5.08
CA LEU A 39 8.97 1.96 -6.34
C LEU A 39 8.27 0.62 -6.47
N VAL A 40 6.97 0.61 -6.72
CA VAL A 40 6.16 -0.60 -6.88
C VAL A 40 5.46 -0.57 -8.24
N ARG A 41 5.62 -1.66 -9.01
CA ARG A 41 4.95 -1.85 -10.29
C ARG A 41 4.48 -3.28 -10.48
N PHE A 42 3.51 -3.46 -11.38
CA PHE A 42 2.89 -4.76 -11.65
C PHE A 42 3.23 -5.33 -13.03
N GLY A 43 3.24 -6.66 -13.07
CA GLY A 43 3.45 -7.49 -14.24
C GLY A 43 4.90 -7.87 -14.50
N GLN A 44 5.14 -9.06 -15.03
CA GLN A 44 5.64 -9.27 -16.38
C GLN A 44 5.62 -10.76 -16.70
N SER A 45 5.16 -11.17 -17.88
CA SER A 45 5.62 -12.38 -18.55
C SER A 45 5.32 -12.17 -20.04
N SER A 46 6.06 -12.68 -20.99
CA SER A 46 6.24 -14.10 -21.30
C SER A 46 7.65 -14.56 -20.98
N ALA A 47 7.73 -15.33 -19.89
CA ALA A 47 8.88 -16.03 -19.33
C ALA A 47 10.03 -15.19 -18.73
N GLY A 48 9.84 -13.88 -18.49
CA GLY A 48 10.61 -13.10 -17.52
C GLY A 48 9.79 -12.79 -16.26
N GLU A 49 9.23 -13.84 -15.63
CA GLU A 49 7.97 -13.75 -14.87
C GLU A 49 8.00 -12.92 -13.57
N TRP A 50 7.09 -11.95 -13.47
CA TRP A 50 6.75 -11.22 -12.26
C TRP A 50 5.25 -10.99 -12.10
N GLY A 51 4.81 -10.94 -10.86
CA GLY A 51 3.50 -10.48 -10.43
C GLY A 51 3.65 -9.45 -9.33
N VAL A 52 4.70 -8.64 -9.37
CA VAL A 52 4.97 -7.42 -8.59
C VAL A 52 6.48 -7.27 -8.60
N GLN A 53 6.93 -6.03 -8.69
CA GLN A 53 8.31 -5.67 -8.45
C GLN A 53 8.36 -4.47 -7.52
N VAL A 54 9.26 -4.54 -6.54
CA VAL A 54 9.56 -3.50 -5.58
C VAL A 54 11.05 -3.16 -5.69
N GLU A 55 11.37 -1.90 -5.93
CA GLU A 55 12.74 -1.37 -6.03
C GLU A 55 12.94 -0.27 -4.98
N GLY A 56 14.19 -0.04 -4.58
CA GLY A 56 14.54 1.04 -3.64
C GLY A 56 14.15 0.77 -2.19
N LEU A 57 13.89 -0.49 -1.82
CA LEU A 57 13.56 -0.83 -0.44
C LEU A 57 14.79 -0.70 0.47
N PRO A 58 14.77 0.12 1.54
CA PRO A 58 15.93 0.27 2.41
C PRO A 58 16.33 -1.05 3.08
N GLY A 59 17.63 -1.36 3.02
CA GLY A 59 18.20 -2.61 3.51
C GLY A 59 18.50 -3.66 2.44
N ILE A 60 18.11 -3.43 1.18
CA ILE A 60 18.45 -4.29 0.04
C ILE A 60 18.67 -3.44 -1.22
N ALA A 61 19.68 -3.78 -2.03
CA ALA A 61 19.95 -3.06 -3.28
C ALA A 61 19.19 -3.68 -4.46
N GLU A 62 19.01 -4.99 -4.42
CA GLU A 62 18.37 -5.77 -5.47
C GLU A 62 16.84 -5.60 -5.45
N PRO A 63 16.18 -5.55 -6.63
CA PRO A 63 14.73 -5.55 -6.69
C PRO A 63 14.13 -6.80 -6.03
N ILE A 64 13.07 -6.61 -5.25
CA ILE A 64 12.23 -7.69 -4.71
C ILE A 64 11.08 -7.91 -5.66
N VAL A 65 10.80 -9.17 -5.91
CA VAL A 65 10.05 -9.54 -7.07
C VAL A 65 9.40 -10.89 -6.78
N GLY A 66 8.12 -11.06 -7.14
CA GLY A 66 7.38 -12.31 -6.90
C GLY A 66 6.01 -12.33 -7.54
N PRO A 67 5.25 -13.43 -7.38
CA PRO A 67 3.84 -13.46 -7.73
C PRO A 67 3.01 -12.58 -6.79
N VAL A 68 1.89 -12.03 -7.31
CA VAL A 68 0.83 -11.43 -6.49
C VAL A 68 0.24 -12.49 -5.56
N GLU A 69 -0.53 -12.05 -4.55
CA GLU A 69 -1.23 -12.91 -3.60
C GLU A 69 -0.29 -13.81 -2.76
N THR A 70 1.01 -13.50 -2.74
CA THR A 70 2.02 -14.27 -2.00
C THR A 70 2.87 -13.33 -1.15
N VAL A 71 3.22 -13.77 0.06
CA VAL A 71 4.24 -13.07 0.87
C VAL A 71 5.61 -13.47 0.35
N ILE A 72 6.33 -12.49 -0.20
CA ILE A 72 7.69 -12.61 -0.71
C ILE A 72 8.63 -12.27 0.45
N ASP A 73 9.39 -13.26 0.92
CA ASP A 73 10.46 -13.06 1.91
C ASP A 73 11.76 -12.73 1.16
N ALA A 74 12.27 -11.51 1.37
CA ALA A 74 13.50 -11.02 0.75
C ALA A 74 14.71 -11.18 1.69
N GLY A 75 14.55 -11.84 2.84
CA GLY A 75 15.57 -11.98 3.87
C GLY A 75 15.73 -10.71 4.71
N LEU A 76 16.54 -10.81 5.77
CA LEU A 76 16.86 -9.68 6.68
C LEU A 76 15.63 -9.00 7.31
N GLY A 77 14.51 -9.72 7.43
CA GLY A 77 13.24 -9.19 7.94
C GLY A 77 12.46 -8.36 6.92
N LEU A 78 12.88 -8.32 5.66
CA LEU A 78 12.18 -7.65 4.57
C LEU A 78 11.11 -8.57 3.99
N ARG A 79 9.86 -8.10 3.95
CA ARG A 79 8.75 -8.84 3.34
C ARG A 79 7.93 -7.95 2.45
N VAL A 80 7.49 -8.49 1.32
CA VAL A 80 6.60 -7.80 0.38
C VAL A 80 5.37 -8.66 0.13
N PHE A 81 4.21 -8.03 0.06
CA PHE A 81 2.98 -8.65 -0.41
C PHE A 81 2.24 -7.66 -1.31
N ALA A 82 1.64 -8.16 -2.39
CA ALA A 82 0.69 -7.39 -3.17
C ALA A 82 -0.53 -8.25 -3.52
N GLY A 83 -1.71 -7.78 -3.14
CA GLY A 83 -2.98 -8.42 -3.50
C GLY A 83 -4.12 -8.15 -2.55
N LEU A 84 -5.14 -9.01 -2.60
CA LEU A 84 -6.36 -8.83 -1.84
C LEU A 84 -6.15 -9.04 -0.35
N ARG A 85 -6.73 -8.13 0.42
CA ARG A 85 -6.91 -8.21 1.86
C ARG A 85 -8.34 -7.84 2.21
N ASP A 86 -8.82 -8.43 3.29
CA ASP A 86 -10.02 -7.93 3.95
C ASP A 86 -9.76 -6.49 4.39
N ASP A 87 -10.77 -5.62 4.24
CA ASP A 87 -10.67 -4.23 4.70
C ASP A 87 -10.32 -4.21 6.20
N PRO A 88 -9.15 -3.67 6.59
CA PRO A 88 -8.73 -3.69 7.98
C PRO A 88 -9.40 -2.60 8.83
N PHE A 89 -10.22 -1.71 8.24
CA PHE A 89 -10.89 -0.64 8.98
C PHE A 89 -12.41 -0.72 8.91
N PHE A 90 -13.04 -0.61 10.08
CA PHE A 90 -14.48 -0.39 10.21
C PHE A 90 -14.77 1.10 10.01
N PHE A 91 -15.66 1.45 9.07
CA PHE A 91 -16.11 2.83 8.93
C PHE A 91 -17.56 2.97 8.47
N ASP A 92 -18.33 3.78 9.19
CA ASP A 92 -19.69 4.19 8.82
C ASP A 92 -19.64 5.44 7.91
N PHE A 93 -19.39 5.22 6.62
CA PHE A 93 -19.33 6.30 5.63
C PHE A 93 -20.68 7.00 5.47
N ASP A 94 -21.79 6.27 5.61
CA ASP A 94 -23.13 6.84 5.55
C ASP A 94 -23.37 7.80 6.73
N GLY A 95 -22.99 7.38 7.95
CA GLY A 95 -23.01 8.22 9.14
C GLY A 95 -22.17 9.49 8.96
N PHE A 96 -20.95 9.36 8.42
CA PHE A 96 -20.12 10.52 8.09
C PHE A 96 -20.79 11.49 7.11
N ARG A 97 -21.38 10.98 6.01
CA ARG A 97 -22.06 11.82 5.01
C ARG A 97 -23.25 12.57 5.60
N HIS A 98 -24.08 11.91 6.40
CA HIS A 98 -25.20 12.56 7.06
C HIS A 98 -24.73 13.63 8.06
N SER A 99 -23.66 13.33 8.81
CA SER A 99 -23.06 14.31 9.72
C SER A 99 -22.51 15.54 9.03
N LEU A 100 -21.99 15.41 7.81
CA LEU A 100 -21.59 16.56 7.01
C LEU A 100 -22.78 17.36 6.49
N ASP A 101 -23.91 16.71 6.19
CA ASP A 101 -25.07 17.34 5.56
C ASP A 101 -25.86 18.23 6.53
N ASP A 102 -26.06 17.77 7.78
CA ASP A 102 -26.86 18.49 8.77
C ASP A 102 -26.10 18.96 10.01
N GLY A 103 -24.83 18.57 10.16
CA GLY A 103 -23.98 18.94 11.29
C GLY A 103 -24.25 18.17 12.59
N ALA A 104 -25.17 17.21 12.60
CA ALA A 104 -25.42 16.33 13.75
C ALA A 104 -24.58 15.04 13.64
N LEU A 105 -24.20 14.42 14.76
CA LEU A 105 -23.45 13.17 14.72
C LEU A 105 -24.38 11.98 14.43
N HIS A 106 -24.09 11.24 13.36
CA HIS A 106 -24.92 10.13 12.83
C HIS A 106 -24.17 8.80 12.73
N PHE A 107 -23.02 8.65 13.42
CA PHE A 107 -22.27 7.40 13.42
C PHE A 107 -23.02 6.28 14.15
N ASP A 108 -23.05 5.10 13.53
CA ASP A 108 -23.62 3.86 14.07
C ASP A 108 -22.52 2.77 14.13
N SER A 109 -22.36 2.14 15.28
CA SER A 109 -21.35 1.09 15.50
C SER A 109 -21.66 -0.23 14.80
N ASP A 110 -22.89 -0.42 14.32
CA ASP A 110 -23.30 -1.64 13.60
C ASP A 110 -23.20 -1.46 12.08
N ARG A 111 -22.86 -0.27 11.59
CA ARG A 111 -22.72 0.02 10.16
C ARG A 111 -21.27 0.06 9.74
N ASP A 112 -20.86 -0.98 9.05
CA ASP A 112 -19.60 -1.02 8.32
C ASP A 112 -19.88 -0.83 6.83
N SER A 113 -19.69 0.39 6.33
CA SER A 113 -19.94 0.71 4.92
C SER A 113 -18.97 -0.01 3.97
N PHE A 114 -17.89 -0.56 4.50
CA PHE A 114 -16.87 -1.27 3.73
C PHE A 114 -16.76 -2.75 4.10
N ALA A 115 -17.64 -3.25 4.98
CA ALA A 115 -17.76 -4.68 5.24
C ALA A 115 -18.01 -5.44 3.93
N ALA A 116 -17.38 -6.61 3.82
CA ALA A 116 -17.48 -7.44 2.64
C ALA A 116 -17.07 -6.69 1.36
N THR A 117 -16.05 -5.81 1.44
CA THR A 117 -15.34 -5.31 0.27
C THR A 117 -13.92 -5.83 0.26
N ASN A 118 -13.40 -6.00 -0.95
CA ASN A 118 -12.04 -6.42 -1.20
C ASN A 118 -11.16 -5.17 -1.34
N VAL A 119 -10.05 -5.12 -0.60
CA VAL A 119 -9.03 -4.06 -0.72
C VAL A 119 -7.77 -4.64 -1.35
N ALA A 120 -7.39 -4.12 -2.52
CA ALA A 120 -6.09 -4.43 -3.10
C ALA A 120 -5.01 -3.62 -2.38
N ALA A 121 -4.02 -4.30 -1.81
CA ALA A 121 -3.00 -3.66 -0.99
C ALA A 121 -1.58 -4.09 -1.38
N VAL A 122 -0.66 -3.13 -1.36
CA VAL A 122 0.78 -3.38 -1.29
C VAL A 122 1.23 -3.23 0.16
N VAL A 123 1.84 -4.28 0.68
CA VAL A 123 2.45 -4.31 2.00
C VAL A 123 3.94 -4.48 1.82
N VAL A 124 4.69 -3.57 2.41
CA VAL A 124 6.14 -3.62 2.48
C VAL A 124 6.51 -3.56 3.95
N GLU A 125 7.28 -4.53 4.39
CA GLU A 125 7.82 -4.64 5.73
C GLU A 125 9.34 -4.53 5.65
N MET A 126 9.90 -3.71 6.53
CA MET A 126 11.33 -3.49 6.62
C MET A 126 11.76 -3.23 8.06
N SER A 127 13.05 -3.43 8.35
CA SER A 127 13.61 -3.08 9.65
C SER A 127 13.54 -1.57 9.87
N ARG A 128 13.12 -1.15 11.06
CA ARG A 128 13.12 0.27 11.45
C ARG A 128 14.51 0.90 11.34
N ASP A 129 15.55 0.13 11.66
CA ASP A 129 16.94 0.59 11.59
C ASP A 129 17.38 0.86 10.14
N ALA A 130 16.70 0.28 9.14
CA ALA A 130 16.99 0.52 7.74
C ALA A 130 16.44 1.86 7.23
N VAL A 131 15.49 2.47 7.94
CA VAL A 131 14.80 3.71 7.53
C VAL A 131 14.95 4.87 8.50
N THR A 132 15.38 4.61 9.74
CA THR A 132 15.50 5.68 10.75
C THR A 132 16.77 6.48 10.55
N GLY A 133 16.59 7.78 10.32
CA GLY A 133 17.65 8.78 10.32
C GLY A 133 17.86 9.40 11.70
N ASP A 134 18.83 10.31 11.81
CA ASP A 134 19.24 10.92 13.07
C ASP A 134 18.19 11.89 13.65
N ALA A 135 17.22 12.35 12.83
CA ALA A 135 16.21 13.32 13.24
C ALA A 135 15.13 12.74 14.19
N GLY A 136 15.03 11.42 14.30
CA GLY A 136 14.02 10.75 15.15
C GLY A 136 12.58 10.95 14.68
N ARG A 137 12.36 11.53 13.49
CA ARG A 137 11.07 11.69 12.83
C ARG A 137 11.10 10.93 11.51
N LEU A 138 9.96 10.37 11.14
CA LEU A 138 9.76 9.68 9.87
C LEU A 138 8.50 10.26 9.24
N ALA A 139 8.61 10.82 8.05
CA ALA A 139 7.48 11.22 7.23
C ALA A 139 7.35 10.26 6.04
N ILE A 140 6.12 9.83 5.77
CA ILE A 140 5.82 8.85 4.73
C ILE A 140 4.63 9.36 3.92
N TRP A 141 4.77 9.39 2.61
CA TRP A 141 3.68 9.68 1.68
C TRP A 141 3.76 8.78 0.46
N ALA A 142 2.71 8.78 -0.36
CA ALA A 142 2.67 8.00 -1.58
C ALA A 142 2.20 8.84 -2.76
N THR A 143 2.75 8.54 -3.94
CA THR A 143 2.32 9.12 -5.22
C THR A 143 2.05 8.01 -6.21
N THR A 144 1.14 8.28 -7.16
CA THR A 144 0.94 7.42 -8.32
C THR A 144 1.24 8.20 -9.60
N GLY A 145 1.90 7.55 -10.54
CA GLY A 145 2.20 8.08 -11.86
C GLY A 145 1.80 7.09 -12.94
N ARG A 146 1.36 7.60 -14.10
CA ARG A 146 1.14 6.80 -15.31
C ARG A 146 2.13 7.20 -16.38
N LYS A 147 2.51 6.24 -17.22
CA LYS A 147 3.16 6.52 -18.51
C LYS A 147 2.16 6.90 -19.58
#